data_AF-A0A1B7WB55-F1
#
_entry.id   AF-A0A1B7WB55-F1
#
_cell.length_a   1.000
_cell.length_b   1.000
_cell.length_c   1.000
_cell.angle_alpha   90.00
_cell.angle_beta   90.00
_cell.angle_gamma   90.00
#
_symmetry.space_group_name_H-M   'P 1'
#
loop_
_entity.id
_entity.type
_entity.pdbx_description
1 polymer ?
#
loop_
_entity_poly.entity_id
_entity_poly.type
_entity_poly.pdbx_seq_one_letter_code
_entity_poly.pdbx_strand_id
1 'polypeptide(L)'
;MNTSVKTIKVYDEIVDFIAAGTTPESVINFHLSETAQNRLEDLIDSAKNNELTKQDKEELEYFLTLEHIIRLAKAKAHKYINAEGK
;
A
#
# COMPACT_ATOMS: atom_id res chain seq x y z
N MET A 1 -27.19 -5.23 13.92
CA MET A 1 -26.10 -5.81 13.10
C MET A 1 -25.18 -4.66 12.75
N ASN A 2 -24.01 -4.64 13.38
CA ASN A 2 -23.12 -3.49 13.39
C ASN A 2 -22.39 -3.49 12.05
N THR A 3 -22.94 -2.78 11.07
CA THR A 3 -22.23 -2.44 9.85
C THR A 3 -21.08 -1.51 10.23
N SER A 4 -19.97 -2.12 10.62
CA SER A 4 -18.67 -1.49 10.60
C SER A 4 -18.46 -1.04 9.17
N VAL A 5 -18.71 0.25 8.90
CA VAL A 5 -18.31 0.90 7.67
C VAL A 5 -16.84 0.57 7.52
N LYS A 6 -16.51 -0.33 6.58
CA LYS A 6 -15.14 -0.70 6.28
C LYS A 6 -14.56 0.52 5.57
N THR A 7 -14.09 1.50 6.34
CA THR A 7 -13.33 2.62 5.79
C THR A 7 -12.13 1.97 5.11
N ILE A 8 -12.17 1.88 3.78
CA ILE A 8 -11.10 1.24 3.00
C ILE A 8 -9.84 2.04 3.30
N LYS A 9 -8.92 1.40 4.02
CA LYS A 9 -7.66 2.01 4.42
C LYS A 9 -6.74 2.02 3.22
N VAL A 10 -5.89 3.03 3.10
CA VAL A 10 -4.97 3.13 1.96
C VAL A 10 -4.02 1.92 1.85
N TYR A 11 -3.74 1.25 2.99
CA TYR A 11 -2.93 0.03 3.03
C TYR A 11 -3.70 -1.27 2.74
N ASP A 12 -5.04 -1.25 2.69
CA ASP A 12 -5.86 -2.47 2.53
C ASP A 12 -5.54 -3.17 1.21
N GLU A 13 -5.29 -2.40 0.13
CA GLU A 13 -4.88 -2.95 -1.17
C GLU A 13 -3.51 -3.63 -1.13
N ILE A 14 -2.57 -3.12 -0.35
CA ILE A 14 -1.25 -3.76 -0.21
C ILE A 14 -1.39 -5.08 0.56
N VAL A 15 -2.23 -5.10 1.60
CA VAL A 15 -2.49 -6.30 2.40
C VAL A 15 -3.22 -7.35 1.57
N ASP A 16 -4.24 -6.95 0.81
CA ASP A 16 -4.98 -7.83 -0.09
C ASP A 16 -4.08 -8.40 -1.18
N PHE A 17 -3.22 -7.57 -1.78
CA PHE A 17 -2.22 -8.01 -2.73
C PHE A 17 -1.27 -9.08 -2.16
N ILE A 18 -0.82 -8.91 -0.92
CA ILE A 18 0.02 -9.91 -0.23
C ILE A 18 -0.78 -11.19 0.04
N ALA A 19 -2.03 -11.06 0.51
CA ALA A 19 -2.90 -12.18 0.86
C ALA A 19 -3.36 -13.01 -0.34
N ALA A 20 -3.57 -12.37 -1.50
CA ALA A 20 -3.95 -13.02 -2.75
C ALA A 20 -2.84 -13.94 -3.32
N GLY A 21 -1.62 -13.84 -2.78
CA GLY A 21 -0.44 -14.54 -3.28
C GLY A 21 0.26 -13.71 -4.35
N THR A 22 1.57 -13.50 -4.16
CA THR A 22 2.37 -12.64 -5.02
C THR A 22 3.37 -13.44 -5.84
N THR A 23 3.63 -12.99 -7.07
CA THR A 23 4.73 -13.47 -7.92
C THR A 23 5.74 -12.36 -8.12
N PRO A 24 7.02 -12.64 -8.46
CA PRO A 24 7.99 -11.60 -8.77
C PRO A 24 7.49 -10.60 -9.83
N GLU A 25 6.80 -11.09 -10.86
CA GLU A 25 6.19 -10.25 -11.91
C GLU A 25 5.06 -9.36 -11.38
N SER A 26 4.15 -9.93 -10.57
CA SER A 26 3.06 -9.15 -9.96
C SER A 26 3.60 -8.09 -9.00
N VAL A 27 4.66 -8.39 -8.24
CA VAL A 27 5.27 -7.43 -7.30
C VAL A 27 5.87 -6.25 -8.05
N ILE A 28 6.57 -6.49 -9.17
CA ILE A 28 7.16 -5.42 -9.99
C ILE A 28 6.08 -4.51 -10.56
N ASN A 29 5.01 -5.09 -11.10
CA ASN A 29 3.91 -4.37 -11.72
C ASN A 29 2.91 -3.77 -10.71
N PHE A 30 3.01 -4.13 -9.43
CA PHE A 30 2.07 -3.66 -8.42
C PHE A 30 2.09 -2.13 -8.31
N HIS A 31 0.91 -1.52 -8.42
CA HIS A 31 0.69 -0.13 -8.10
C HIS A 31 -0.64 0.01 -7.36
N LEU A 32 -0.76 1.03 -6.52
CA LEU A 32 -2.00 1.35 -5.83
C LEU A 32 -3.05 1.81 -6.83
N SER A 33 -4.30 1.40 -6.66
CA SER A 33 -5.39 1.93 -7.49
C SER A 33 -5.50 3.45 -7.37
N GLU A 34 -6.15 4.08 -8.35
CA GLU A 34 -6.46 5.52 -8.28
C GLU A 34 -7.29 5.87 -7.03
N THR A 35 -8.11 4.93 -6.54
CA THR A 35 -8.91 5.16 -5.34
C THR A 35 -8.04 5.22 -4.08
N ALA A 36 -7.07 4.31 -3.95
CA ALA A 36 -6.10 4.35 -2.85
C ALA A 36 -5.19 5.58 -2.93
N GLN A 37 -4.76 5.99 -4.14
CA GLN A 37 -3.98 7.20 -4.33
C GLN A 37 -4.75 8.46 -3.92
N ASN A 38 -6.00 8.62 -4.36
CA ASN A 38 -6.85 9.74 -3.94
C ASN A 38 -7.01 9.78 -2.41
N ARG A 39 -7.23 8.61 -1.78
CA ARG A 39 -7.34 8.52 -0.31
C ARG A 39 -6.03 8.91 0.40
N LEU A 40 -4.88 8.56 -0.17
CA LEU A 40 -3.57 8.99 0.33
C LEU A 40 -3.44 10.52 0.24
N GLU A 41 -3.84 11.12 -0.88
CA GLU A 41 -3.82 12.57 -1.08
C GLU A 41 -4.72 13.28 -0.06
N ASP A 42 -5.95 12.79 0.16
CA ASP A 42 -6.85 13.29 1.20
C ASP A 42 -6.21 13.24 2.60
N LEU A 43 -5.52 12.14 2.93
CA LEU A 43 -4.80 11.99 4.19
C LEU A 43 -3.63 12.97 4.31
N ILE A 44 -2.88 13.19 3.22
CA ILE A 44 -1.77 14.14 3.17
C ILE A 44 -2.26 15.57 3.31
N ASP A 45 -3.35 15.95 2.64
CA ASP A 45 -3.91 17.29 2.75
C ASP A 45 -4.53 17.54 4.12
N SER A 46 -5.19 16.54 4.71
CA SER A 46 -5.62 16.58 6.11
C SER A 46 -4.44 16.73 7.08
N ALA A 47 -3.28 16.15 6.74
CA ALA A 47 -2.07 16.26 7.55
C ALA A 47 -1.50 17.68 7.51
N LYS A 48 -1.49 18.31 6.32
CA LYS A 48 -1.05 19.70 6.14
C LYS A 48 -1.96 20.69 6.86
N ASN A 49 -3.26 20.43 6.88
CA ASN A 49 -4.25 21.26 7.58
C ASN A 49 -4.25 21.03 9.10
N ASN A 50 -3.41 20.12 9.60
CA ASN A 50 -3.30 19.78 11.02
C ASN A 50 -4.62 19.21 11.61
N GLU A 51 -5.48 18.67 10.74
CA GLU A 51 -6.77 18.04 11.04
C GLU A 51 -6.64 16.51 11.15
N LEU A 52 -5.41 16.00 11.12
CA LEU A 52 -5.16 14.57 11.17
C LEU A 52 -5.52 13.99 12.53
N THR A 53 -6.50 13.08 12.54
CA THR A 53 -6.80 12.31 13.73
C THR A 53 -5.65 11.36 14.05
N LYS A 54 -5.56 10.92 15.31
CA LYS A 54 -4.55 9.93 15.71
C LYS A 54 -4.64 8.66 14.84
N GLN A 55 -5.85 8.24 14.49
CA GLN A 55 -6.10 7.06 13.66
C GLN A 55 -5.64 7.24 12.21
N ASP A 56 -5.84 8.43 11.63
CA ASP A 56 -5.39 8.75 10.28
C ASP A 56 -3.86 8.84 10.21
N LYS A 57 -3.22 9.33 11.27
CA LYS A 57 -1.76 9.31 11.40
C LYS A 57 -1.21 7.88 11.45
N GLU A 58 -1.82 7.02 12.27
CA GLU A 58 -1.43 5.61 12.35
C GLU A 58 -1.62 4.90 11.00
N GLU A 59 -2.72 5.19 10.29
CA GLU A 59 -2.95 4.68 8.92
C GLU A 59 -1.84 5.09 7.95
N LEU A 60 -1.44 6.36 7.96
CA LEU A 60 -0.38 6.88 7.09
C LEU A 60 0.97 6.22 7.40
N GLU A 61 1.31 6.04 8.68
CA GLU A 61 2.55 5.38 9.11
C GLU A 61 2.59 3.90 8.65
N TYR A 62 1.48 3.17 8.80
CA TYR A 62 1.37 1.79 8.31
C TYR A 62 1.53 1.71 6.79
N PHE A 63 0.89 2.63 6.08
CA PHE A 63 1.00 2.73 4.63
C PHE A 63 2.45 2.98 4.18
N LEU A 64 3.12 3.98 4.75
CA LEU A 64 4.51 4.31 4.43
C LEU A 64 5.44 3.13 4.67
N THR A 65 5.22 2.40 5.77
CA THR A 65 5.98 1.18 6.09
C THR A 65 5.77 0.11 5.01
N LEU A 66 4.53 -0.15 4.62
CA LEU A 66 4.19 -1.15 3.61
C LEU A 66 4.68 -0.76 2.21
N GLU A 67 4.57 0.52 1.85
CA GLU A 67 5.12 1.06 0.60
C GLU A 67 6.63 0.83 0.54
N HIS A 68 7.35 1.14 1.63
CA HIS A 68 8.77 0.88 1.72
C HIS A 68 9.11 -0.60 1.51
N ILE A 69 8.37 -1.51 2.15
CA ILE A 69 8.54 -2.96 1.98
C ILE A 69 8.27 -3.38 0.54
N ILE A 70 7.22 -2.87 -0.10
CA ILE A 70 6.92 -3.15 -1.52
C ILE A 70 8.05 -2.66 -2.42
N ARG A 71 8.62 -1.47 -2.18
CA ARG A 71 9.75 -0.95 -2.96
C ARG A 71 10.97 -1.87 -2.84
N LEU A 72 11.27 -2.38 -1.64
CA LEU A 72 12.33 -3.36 -1.42
C LEU A 72 12.01 -4.71 -2.09
N ALA A 73 10.76 -5.16 -2.00
CA ALA A 73 10.29 -6.38 -2.63
C ALA A 73 10.42 -6.31 -4.16
N LYS A 74 10.09 -5.17 -4.78
CA LYS A 74 10.31 -4.89 -6.22
C LYS A 74 11.78 -5.02 -6.60
N ALA A 75 12.67 -4.37 -5.85
CA ALA A 75 14.11 -4.44 -6.09
C ALA A 75 14.63 -5.89 -6.02
N LYS A 76 14.07 -6.72 -5.13
CA LYS A 76 14.41 -8.13 -5.00
C LYS A 76 13.76 -8.98 -6.11
N ALA A 77 12.52 -8.69 -6.47
CA ALA A 77 11.78 -9.37 -7.53
C ALA A 77 12.48 -9.25 -8.88
N HIS A 78 13.04 -8.08 -9.21
CA HIS A 78 13.87 -7.92 -10.41
C HIS A 78 15.06 -8.89 -10.45
N LYS A 79 15.64 -9.25 -9.30
CA LYS A 79 16.73 -10.24 -9.25
C LYS A 79 16.25 -11.65 -9.53
N TYR A 80 15.03 -12.00 -9.11
CA TYR A 80 14.45 -13.32 -9.37
C TYR A 80 14.13 -13.51 -10.85
N ILE A 81 13.49 -12.51 -11.49
CA ILE A 81 13.19 -12.57 -12.93
C ILE A 81 14.47 -12.59 -13.76
N ASN A 82 15.49 -11.80 -13.39
CA ASN A 82 16.75 -11.79 -14.11
C ASN A 82 17.60 -13.06 -13.86
N ALA A 83 17.33 -13.84 -12.82
CA ALA A 83 18.03 -15.08 -12.52
C ALA A 83 17.47 -16.31 -13.28
N GLU A 84 16.22 -16.26 -13.75
CA GLU A 84 15.60 -17.31 -14.55
C GLU A 84 15.95 -17.24 -16.05
N GLY A 85 16.75 -16.25 -16.45
CA GLY A 85 17.25 -16.05 -17.82
C GLY A 85 18.69 -16.54 -18.08
N LYS A 86 19.25 -17.41 -17.24
CA LYS A 86 20.62 -17.94 -17.42
C LYS A 86 20.69 -19.46 -17.34
#